data_AF-A0A843FZZ7-F1
#
_entry.id   AF-A0A843FZZ7-F1
#
_cell.length_a   1.000
_cell.length_b   1.000
_cell.length_c   1.000
_cell.angle_alpha   90.00
_cell.angle_beta   90.00
_cell.angle_gamma   90.00
#
_symmetry.space_group_name_H-M   'P 1'
#
loop_
_entity.id
_entity.type
_entity.pdbx_description
1 polymer ?
#
loop_
_entity_poly.entity_id
_entity_poly.type
_entity_poly.pdbx_seq_one_letter_code
_entity_poly.pdbx_strand_id
1 'polypeptide(L)'
;MEYESAWLNGSIPCAVPDIRGIDHIYLMSNADVGRSDNDIIDTAVRELGVAAQEMFGKTPASEHILSTDILYTKSNTNANIVLKLEAADEKPGAFRISADKQNMTVTVSSASAEGLLYGAFRLIFLLRTVDTLGQLECAETPASPLRMLNHWDNLDGSIERGYSGRSFFFDSDKVIIDDRTEAYARLIASVGINAVVINNVNVRAAATKLISAEYRNEIKRFTAIFK
;
A
#
# COMPACT_ATOMS: atom_id res chain seq x y z
N MET A 1 10.70 8.92 -14.78
CA MET A 1 11.17 8.86 -13.38
C MET A 1 12.67 8.66 -13.40
N GLU A 2 13.41 9.34 -12.52
CA GLU A 2 14.87 9.18 -12.36
C GLU A 2 15.25 7.96 -11.47
N TYR A 3 14.27 7.15 -11.07
CA TYR A 3 14.44 5.96 -10.24
C TYR A 3 13.53 4.82 -10.70
N GLU A 4 13.91 3.58 -10.38
CA GLU A 4 13.17 2.36 -10.71
C GLU A 4 12.01 2.11 -9.73
N SER A 5 10.93 1.48 -10.20
CA SER A 5 9.79 1.07 -9.38
C SER A 5 10.02 -0.20 -8.54
N ALA A 6 11.23 -0.77 -8.59
CA ALA A 6 11.59 -2.04 -7.93
C ALA A 6 10.54 -3.15 -8.22
N TRP A 7 10.02 -3.83 -7.19
CA TRP A 7 9.03 -4.90 -7.35
C TRP A 7 7.60 -4.40 -7.59
N LEU A 8 7.33 -3.10 -7.44
CA LEU A 8 6.05 -2.48 -7.83
C LEU A 8 6.02 -2.12 -9.31
N ASN A 9 6.92 -2.69 -10.12
CA ASN A 9 6.98 -2.45 -11.56
C ASN A 9 5.69 -2.89 -12.28
N GLY A 10 5.00 -1.91 -12.87
CA GLY A 10 3.80 -2.08 -13.66
C GLY A 10 3.91 -2.91 -14.93
N SER A 11 5.12 -3.09 -15.46
CA SER A 11 5.29 -3.84 -16.71
C SER A 11 5.04 -5.35 -16.56
N ILE A 12 4.85 -5.85 -15.34
CA ILE A 12 4.58 -7.27 -15.10
C ILE A 12 3.08 -7.53 -15.32
N PRO A 13 2.71 -8.32 -16.35
CA PRO A 13 1.31 -8.61 -16.65
C PRO A 13 0.67 -9.50 -15.58
N CYS A 14 -0.66 -9.58 -15.61
CA CYS A 14 -1.40 -10.58 -14.84
C CYS A 14 -0.99 -11.99 -15.30
N ALA A 15 -0.67 -12.86 -14.34
CA ALA A 15 -0.33 -14.27 -14.57
C ALA A 15 -1.58 -15.18 -14.55
N VAL A 16 -2.72 -14.70 -14.05
CA VAL A 16 -3.98 -15.47 -13.96
C VAL A 16 -4.75 -15.40 -15.30
N PRO A 17 -4.81 -16.46 -16.11
CA PRO A 17 -5.39 -16.41 -17.46
C PRO A 17 -6.90 -16.16 -17.49
N ASP A 18 -7.59 -16.54 -16.40
CA ASP A 18 -9.04 -16.37 -16.26
C ASP A 18 -9.45 -14.90 -16.10
N ILE A 19 -8.54 -14.04 -15.60
CA ILE A 19 -8.80 -12.61 -15.40
C ILE A 19 -8.35 -11.83 -16.63
N ARG A 20 -9.32 -11.33 -17.41
CA ARG A 20 -9.04 -10.49 -18.60
C ARG A 20 -9.02 -8.99 -18.32
N GLY A 21 -9.43 -8.60 -17.13
CA GLY A 21 -9.53 -7.21 -16.70
C GLY A 21 -10.17 -7.11 -15.32
N ILE A 22 -10.09 -5.92 -14.71
CA ILE A 22 -10.84 -5.57 -13.51
C ILE A 22 -11.87 -4.51 -13.89
N ASP A 23 -13.16 -4.77 -13.64
CA ASP A 23 -14.22 -3.83 -13.98
C ASP A 23 -14.45 -2.80 -12.88
N HIS A 24 -14.58 -3.26 -11.63
CA HIS A 24 -14.88 -2.43 -10.48
C HIS A 24 -14.08 -2.85 -9.24
N ILE A 25 -13.81 -1.84 -8.39
CA ILE A 25 -13.33 -2.00 -7.01
C ILE A 25 -14.45 -1.54 -6.07
N TYR A 26 -14.99 -2.47 -5.31
CA TYR A 26 -16.08 -2.25 -4.39
C TYR A 26 -15.56 -2.06 -2.98
N LEU A 27 -16.10 -1.05 -2.29
CA LEU A 27 -15.80 -0.76 -0.90
C LEU A 27 -16.98 -1.17 -0.04
N MET A 28 -16.76 -2.06 0.92
CA MET A 28 -17.79 -2.50 1.86
C MET A 28 -17.32 -2.28 3.29
N SER A 29 -18.11 -1.55 4.08
CA SER A 29 -17.90 -1.36 5.51
C SER A 29 -19.21 -1.51 6.25
N ASN A 30 -19.17 -2.23 7.37
CA ASN A 30 -20.33 -2.40 8.26
C ASN A 30 -20.46 -1.28 9.30
N ALA A 31 -19.54 -0.30 9.33
CA ALA A 31 -19.51 0.77 10.31
C ALA A 31 -19.09 2.12 9.70
N ASP A 32 -19.37 3.21 10.42
CA ASP A 32 -18.82 4.53 10.13
C ASP A 32 -17.28 4.46 10.23
N VAL A 33 -16.63 4.56 9.08
CA VAL A 33 -15.17 4.50 8.96
C VAL A 33 -14.59 5.86 9.32
N GLY A 34 -13.65 5.89 10.27
CA GLY A 34 -12.95 7.10 10.66
C GLY A 34 -12.21 7.75 9.48
N ARG A 35 -11.94 9.06 9.55
CA ARG A 35 -11.26 9.78 8.46
C ARG A 35 -9.89 9.18 8.08
N SER A 36 -9.07 8.83 9.07
CA SER A 36 -7.75 8.20 8.83
C SER A 36 -7.88 6.88 8.08
N ASP A 37 -8.86 6.09 8.47
CA ASP A 37 -9.08 4.76 7.91
C ASP A 37 -9.58 4.87 6.46
N ASN A 38 -10.38 5.90 6.15
CA ASN A 38 -10.74 6.22 4.76
C ASN A 38 -9.52 6.60 3.92
N ASP A 39 -8.60 7.43 4.43
CA ASP A 39 -7.40 7.82 3.67
C ASP A 39 -6.52 6.60 3.30
N ILE A 40 -6.42 5.62 4.20
CA ILE A 40 -5.69 4.35 3.98
C ILE A 40 -6.44 3.46 2.98
N ILE A 41 -7.76 3.35 3.10
CA ILE A 41 -8.59 2.56 2.17
C ILE A 41 -8.55 3.18 0.76
N ASP A 42 -8.64 4.49 0.63
CA ASP A 42 -8.50 5.21 -0.63
C ASP A 42 -7.13 4.95 -1.27
N THR A 43 -6.08 4.84 -0.44
CA THR A 43 -4.76 4.42 -0.91
C THR A 43 -4.78 2.99 -1.44
N ALA A 44 -5.43 2.04 -0.76
CA ALA A 44 -5.57 0.67 -1.25
C ALA A 44 -6.32 0.60 -2.60
N VAL A 45 -7.40 1.38 -2.76
CA VAL A 45 -8.13 1.52 -4.04
C VAL A 45 -7.23 2.08 -5.12
N ARG A 46 -6.47 3.14 -4.82
CA ARG A 46 -5.53 3.76 -5.76
C ARG A 46 -4.47 2.77 -6.23
N GLU A 47 -3.86 2.00 -5.33
CA GLU A 47 -2.84 1.01 -5.69
C GLU A 47 -3.41 -0.10 -6.58
N LEU A 48 -4.60 -0.61 -6.27
CA LEU A 48 -5.30 -1.59 -7.12
C LEU A 48 -5.67 -1.00 -8.48
N GLY A 49 -6.11 0.27 -8.52
CA GLY A 49 -6.43 0.98 -9.75
C GLY A 49 -5.20 1.16 -10.65
N VAL A 50 -4.06 1.53 -10.08
CA VAL A 50 -2.77 1.62 -10.78
C VAL A 50 -2.38 0.25 -11.32
N ALA A 51 -2.40 -0.79 -10.47
CA ALA A 51 -2.06 -2.15 -10.89
C ALA A 51 -2.97 -2.68 -12.00
N ALA A 52 -4.27 -2.40 -11.94
CA ALA A 52 -5.22 -2.79 -12.98
C ALA A 52 -4.98 -2.03 -14.30
N GLN A 53 -4.69 -0.73 -14.24
CA GLN A 53 -4.31 0.06 -15.41
C GLN A 53 -3.03 -0.46 -16.06
N GLU A 54 -2.06 -0.88 -15.25
CA GLU A 54 -0.79 -1.44 -15.71
C GLU A 54 -0.95 -2.84 -16.33
N MET A 55 -1.70 -3.74 -15.68
CA MET A 55 -1.89 -5.12 -16.13
C MET A 55 -2.86 -5.26 -17.31
N PHE A 56 -3.91 -4.43 -17.35
CA PHE A 56 -5.05 -4.61 -18.25
C PHE A 56 -5.35 -3.39 -19.13
N GLY A 57 -4.59 -2.29 -18.97
CA GLY A 57 -4.76 -1.09 -19.77
C GLY A 57 -5.98 -0.23 -19.41
N LYS A 58 -6.67 -0.54 -18.31
CA LYS A 58 -7.88 0.18 -17.87
C LYS A 58 -7.93 0.31 -16.34
N THR A 59 -8.12 1.53 -15.85
CA THR A 59 -8.47 1.80 -14.45
C THR A 59 -9.94 1.42 -14.18
N PRO A 60 -10.22 0.55 -13.20
CA PRO A 60 -11.59 0.21 -12.79
C PRO A 60 -12.26 1.41 -12.11
N ALA A 61 -13.60 1.46 -12.19
CA ALA A 61 -14.36 2.38 -11.35
C ALA A 61 -14.39 1.87 -9.90
N SER A 62 -14.56 2.78 -8.94
CA SER A 62 -14.70 2.42 -7.52
C SER A 62 -15.99 2.96 -6.92
N GLU A 63 -16.70 2.14 -6.15
CA GLU A 63 -17.94 2.55 -5.48
C GLU A 63 -18.15 1.87 -4.12
N HIS A 64 -18.88 2.54 -3.23
CA HIS A 64 -19.29 1.97 -1.94
C HIS A 64 -20.58 1.16 -2.10
N ILE A 65 -20.59 -0.03 -1.49
CA ILE A 65 -21.72 -0.96 -1.55
C ILE A 65 -22.10 -1.44 -0.15
N LEU A 66 -23.38 -1.77 0.02
CA LEU A 66 -23.93 -2.28 1.28
C LEU A 66 -24.04 -3.81 1.31
N SER A 67 -24.06 -4.47 0.14
CA SER A 67 -24.09 -5.93 0.02
C SER A 67 -23.40 -6.38 -1.26
N THR A 68 -22.81 -7.57 -1.24
CA THR A 68 -22.25 -8.22 -2.43
C THR A 68 -23.32 -8.84 -3.33
N ASP A 69 -24.58 -8.93 -2.89
CA ASP A 69 -25.70 -9.53 -3.65
C ASP A 69 -25.87 -8.93 -5.07
N ILE A 70 -25.46 -7.68 -5.25
CA ILE A 70 -25.48 -6.98 -6.53
C ILE A 70 -24.42 -7.47 -7.54
N LEU A 71 -23.33 -8.07 -7.04
CA LEU A 71 -22.18 -8.52 -7.84
C LEU A 71 -22.47 -9.82 -8.59
N TYR A 72 -23.41 -10.63 -8.09
CA TYR A 72 -23.78 -11.94 -8.65
C TYR A 72 -24.59 -11.84 -9.96
N THR A 73 -24.85 -10.64 -10.48
CA THR A 73 -25.85 -10.42 -11.55
C THR A 73 -25.29 -10.28 -12.96
N LYS A 74 -23.96 -10.29 -13.17
CA LYS A 74 -23.37 -10.17 -14.51
C LYS A 74 -22.27 -11.20 -14.76
N SER A 75 -22.53 -12.14 -15.66
CA SER A 75 -21.49 -12.98 -16.26
C SER A 75 -20.59 -12.08 -17.12
N ASN A 76 -19.38 -11.82 -16.63
CA ASN A 76 -18.35 -11.11 -17.37
C ASN A 76 -17.02 -11.86 -17.20
N THR A 77 -16.15 -11.84 -18.22
CA THR A 77 -14.79 -12.39 -18.11
C THR A 77 -13.84 -11.48 -17.32
N ASN A 78 -14.32 -10.31 -16.91
CA ASN A 78 -13.58 -9.35 -16.09
C ASN A 78 -13.92 -9.61 -14.63
N ALA A 79 -12.92 -9.53 -13.77
CA ALA A 79 -13.10 -9.72 -12.35
C ALA A 79 -13.53 -8.41 -11.66
N ASN A 80 -14.15 -8.56 -10.50
CA ASN A 80 -14.40 -7.48 -9.55
C ASN A 80 -13.53 -7.68 -8.31
N ILE A 81 -13.12 -6.58 -7.68
CA ILE A 81 -12.42 -6.63 -6.40
C ILE A 81 -13.33 -6.05 -5.34
N VAL A 82 -13.42 -6.70 -4.18
CA VAL A 82 -14.14 -6.19 -3.01
C VAL A 82 -13.13 -5.96 -1.89
N LEU A 83 -13.01 -4.73 -1.42
CA LEU A 83 -12.33 -4.39 -0.18
C LEU A 83 -13.39 -4.34 0.94
N LYS A 84 -13.30 -5.26 1.89
CA LYS A 84 -14.31 -5.44 2.94
C LYS A 84 -13.71 -5.18 4.32
N LEU A 85 -14.05 -4.03 4.89
CA LEU A 85 -13.76 -3.73 6.29
C LEU A 85 -14.85 -4.35 7.17
N GLU A 86 -14.47 -5.34 7.98
CA GLU A 86 -15.42 -6.06 8.84
C GLU A 86 -14.88 -6.24 10.25
N ALA A 87 -15.75 -6.08 11.25
CA ALA A 87 -15.35 -6.28 12.63
C ALA A 87 -14.99 -7.76 12.86
N ALA A 88 -13.74 -8.00 13.26
CA ALA A 88 -13.24 -9.30 13.69
C ALA A 88 -12.22 -9.12 14.82
N ASP A 89 -12.02 -10.17 15.63
CA ASP A 89 -10.98 -10.21 16.66
C ASP A 89 -9.65 -10.65 16.03
N GLU A 90 -9.08 -9.77 15.20
CA GLU A 90 -7.83 -9.99 14.48
C GLU A 90 -6.80 -8.89 14.80
N LYS A 91 -5.51 -9.21 14.66
CA LYS A 91 -4.44 -8.23 14.89
C LYS A 91 -4.49 -7.14 13.80
N PRO A 92 -4.19 -5.87 14.12
CA PRO A 92 -4.04 -4.82 13.10
C PRO A 92 -3.07 -5.24 11.99
N GLY A 93 -3.46 -5.00 10.75
CA GLY A 93 -2.72 -5.44 9.57
C GLY A 93 -2.95 -6.90 9.15
N ALA A 94 -3.75 -7.68 9.88
CA ALA A 94 -4.20 -8.99 9.41
C ALA A 94 -5.20 -8.82 8.26
N PHE A 95 -5.17 -9.75 7.31
CA PHE A 95 -6.09 -9.75 6.18
C PHE A 95 -6.34 -11.15 5.63
N ARG A 96 -7.42 -11.28 4.86
CA ARG A 96 -7.76 -12.47 4.09
C ARG A 96 -8.06 -12.10 2.64
N ILE A 97 -7.60 -12.94 1.72
CA ILE A 97 -7.96 -12.90 0.31
C ILE A 97 -8.75 -14.16 0.00
N SER A 98 -9.88 -14.03 -0.68
CA SER A 98 -10.69 -15.15 -1.18
C SER A 98 -11.17 -14.88 -2.60
N ALA A 99 -11.33 -15.93 -3.40
CA ALA A 99 -11.80 -15.82 -4.78
C ALA A 99 -13.09 -16.61 -5.00
N ASP A 100 -14.09 -15.96 -5.57
CA ASP A 100 -15.30 -16.58 -6.08
C ASP A 100 -15.20 -16.72 -7.61
N LYS A 101 -14.96 -17.96 -8.05
CA LYS A 101 -14.86 -18.31 -9.47
C LYS A 101 -16.16 -18.17 -10.24
N GLN A 102 -17.30 -18.39 -9.59
CA GLN A 102 -18.59 -18.34 -10.27
C GLN A 102 -18.95 -16.90 -10.63
N ASN A 103 -18.60 -15.97 -9.73
CA ASN A 103 -18.93 -14.56 -9.87
C ASN A 103 -17.74 -13.69 -10.26
N MET A 104 -16.60 -14.30 -10.62
CA MET A 104 -15.35 -13.62 -10.98
C MET A 104 -15.01 -12.50 -9.98
N THR A 105 -15.11 -12.79 -8.68
CA THR A 105 -14.95 -11.77 -7.64
C THR A 105 -13.81 -12.17 -6.71
N VAL A 106 -12.89 -11.24 -6.43
CA VAL A 106 -11.83 -11.42 -5.44
C VAL A 106 -12.09 -10.48 -4.28
N THR A 107 -12.18 -11.02 -3.07
CA THR A 107 -12.41 -10.23 -1.85
C THR A 107 -11.14 -10.15 -1.03
N VAL A 108 -10.76 -8.94 -0.64
CA VAL A 108 -9.78 -8.67 0.42
C VAL A 108 -10.57 -8.20 1.64
N SER A 109 -10.52 -8.95 2.75
CA SER A 109 -11.16 -8.57 4.00
C SER A 109 -10.19 -8.40 5.15
N SER A 110 -10.53 -7.50 6.08
CA SER A 110 -9.69 -7.16 7.25
C SER A 110 -10.52 -6.44 8.32
N ALA A 111 -10.07 -6.54 9.57
CA ALA A 111 -10.59 -5.76 10.70
C ALA A 111 -9.97 -4.36 10.84
N SER A 112 -9.02 -4.00 9.96
CA SER A 112 -8.29 -2.74 9.99
C SER A 112 -8.05 -2.19 8.58
N ALA A 113 -7.96 -0.86 8.44
CA ALA A 113 -7.66 -0.22 7.17
C ALA A 113 -6.26 -0.60 6.67
N GLU A 114 -5.27 -0.70 7.56
CA GLU A 114 -3.91 -1.13 7.21
C GLU A 114 -3.89 -2.57 6.68
N GLY A 115 -4.73 -3.46 7.25
CA GLY A 115 -4.86 -4.81 6.73
C GLY A 115 -5.46 -4.85 5.31
N LEU A 116 -6.42 -3.97 5.00
CA LEU A 116 -6.91 -3.83 3.62
C LEU A 116 -5.81 -3.35 2.67
N LEU A 117 -4.98 -2.39 3.10
CA LEU A 117 -3.85 -1.91 2.30
C LEU A 117 -2.80 -3.01 2.06
N TYR A 118 -2.43 -3.75 3.11
CA TYR A 118 -1.48 -4.88 2.98
C TYR A 118 -2.06 -5.99 2.11
N GLY A 119 -3.35 -6.31 2.28
CA GLY A 119 -4.06 -7.28 1.47
C GLY A 119 -4.19 -6.86 0.00
N ALA A 120 -4.36 -5.57 -0.29
CA ALA A 120 -4.35 -5.05 -1.65
C ALA A 120 -2.98 -5.25 -2.32
N PHE A 121 -1.88 -4.90 -1.65
CA PHE A 121 -0.53 -5.18 -2.17
C PHE A 121 -0.27 -6.68 -2.34
N ARG A 122 -0.73 -7.50 -1.41
CA ARG A 122 -0.64 -8.96 -1.52
C ARG A 122 -1.44 -9.48 -2.72
N LEU A 123 -2.62 -8.94 -2.97
CA LEU A 123 -3.42 -9.28 -4.15
C LEU A 123 -2.69 -8.90 -5.45
N ILE A 124 -2.11 -7.70 -5.53
CA ILE A 124 -1.31 -7.25 -6.68
C ILE A 124 -0.15 -8.21 -6.94
N PHE A 125 0.54 -8.65 -5.88
CA PHE A 125 1.58 -9.66 -5.99
C PHE A 125 1.01 -10.99 -6.53
N LEU A 126 -0.06 -11.51 -5.93
CA LEU A 126 -0.64 -12.80 -6.34
C LEU A 126 -1.09 -12.78 -7.80
N LEU A 127 -1.75 -11.70 -8.25
CA LEU A 127 -2.16 -11.51 -9.65
C LEU A 127 -0.99 -11.62 -10.63
N ARG A 128 0.24 -11.37 -10.21
CA ARG A 128 1.47 -11.46 -11.02
C ARG A 128 2.22 -12.78 -10.88
N THR A 129 1.88 -13.62 -9.90
CA THR A 129 2.71 -14.78 -9.53
C THR A 129 1.99 -16.12 -9.50
N VAL A 130 0.65 -16.13 -9.54
CA VAL A 130 -0.14 -17.37 -9.56
C VAL A 130 -0.83 -17.56 -10.91
N ASP A 131 -1.11 -18.81 -11.25
CA ASP A 131 -1.56 -19.19 -12.60
C ASP A 131 -3.05 -19.50 -12.69
N THR A 132 -3.78 -19.47 -11.57
CA THR A 132 -5.23 -19.77 -11.54
C THR A 132 -5.97 -18.89 -10.54
N LEU A 133 -7.26 -18.62 -10.80
CA LEU A 133 -8.08 -17.81 -9.89
C LEU A 133 -8.19 -18.41 -8.48
N GLY A 134 -8.21 -19.75 -8.38
CA GLY A 134 -8.31 -20.43 -7.08
C GLY A 134 -7.05 -20.34 -6.23
N GLN A 135 -5.95 -19.80 -6.77
CA GLN A 135 -4.74 -19.52 -6.02
C GLN A 135 -4.71 -18.07 -5.50
N LEU A 136 -5.70 -17.25 -5.84
CA LEU A 136 -5.91 -15.93 -5.23
C LEU A 136 -6.61 -16.06 -3.87
N GLU A 137 -6.04 -16.89 -2.99
CA GLU A 137 -6.57 -17.15 -1.66
C GLU A 137 -5.42 -17.19 -0.65
N CYS A 138 -5.54 -16.41 0.43
CA CYS A 138 -4.59 -16.47 1.54
C CYS A 138 -5.21 -15.84 2.80
N ALA A 139 -4.61 -16.11 3.95
CA ALA A 139 -4.85 -15.36 5.18
C ALA A 139 -3.50 -15.10 5.83
N GLU A 140 -3.19 -13.83 6.11
CA GLU A 140 -1.90 -13.42 6.63
C GLU A 140 -2.08 -12.50 7.83
N THR A 141 -1.28 -12.75 8.86
CA THR A 141 -1.28 -11.99 10.11
C THR A 141 0.15 -11.58 10.44
N PRO A 142 0.45 -10.29 10.64
CA PRO A 142 1.79 -9.86 10.99
C PRO A 142 2.22 -10.47 12.33
N ALA A 143 3.36 -11.16 12.33
CA ALA A 143 3.91 -11.76 13.54
C ALA A 143 4.48 -10.71 14.51
N SER A 144 5.13 -9.66 13.97
CA SER A 144 5.67 -8.55 14.75
C SER A 144 4.77 -7.31 14.64
N PRO A 145 4.38 -6.69 15.77
CA PRO A 145 3.62 -5.44 15.76
C PRO A 145 4.44 -4.25 15.23
N LEU A 146 5.77 -4.28 15.42
CA LEU A 146 6.69 -3.26 14.91
C LEU A 146 7.58 -3.86 13.81
N ARG A 147 7.49 -3.29 12.61
CA ARG A 147 8.23 -3.71 11.41
C ARG A 147 8.85 -2.45 10.83
N MET A 148 10.09 -2.17 11.23
CA MET A 148 10.69 -0.84 11.11
C MET A 148 11.97 -0.86 10.26
N LEU A 149 12.17 0.21 9.49
CA LEU A 149 13.43 0.52 8.83
C LEU A 149 14.14 1.69 9.52
N ASN A 150 15.46 1.60 9.66
CA ASN A 150 16.29 2.66 10.22
C ASN A 150 17.25 3.18 9.15
N HIS A 151 17.15 4.46 8.84
CA HIS A 151 18.08 5.16 7.95
C HIS A 151 19.21 5.77 8.75
N TRP A 152 20.39 5.82 8.14
CA TRP A 152 21.60 6.40 8.73
C TRP A 152 21.97 7.72 8.05
N ASP A 153 20.95 8.48 7.68
CA ASP A 153 21.06 9.67 6.85
C ASP A 153 21.38 10.90 7.71
N ASN A 154 22.33 11.70 7.25
CA ASN A 154 22.67 12.99 7.82
C ASN A 154 21.94 14.10 7.06
N LEU A 155 21.70 15.21 7.75
CA LEU A 155 20.97 16.35 7.19
C LEU A 155 21.70 17.08 6.05
N ASP A 156 23.02 16.91 5.95
CA ASP A 156 23.82 17.42 4.84
C ASP A 156 23.71 16.56 3.56
N GLY A 157 22.88 15.51 3.58
CA GLY A 157 22.63 14.58 2.49
C GLY A 157 23.61 13.41 2.38
N SER A 158 24.63 13.33 3.25
CA SER A 158 25.47 12.14 3.36
C SER A 158 24.75 11.00 4.12
N ILE A 159 25.14 9.76 3.88
CA ILE A 159 24.60 8.58 4.59
C ILE A 159 25.75 7.83 5.24
N GLU A 160 25.68 7.63 6.56
CA GLU A 160 26.66 6.81 7.27
C GLU A 160 26.47 5.34 6.89
N ARG A 161 27.55 4.72 6.36
CA ARG A 161 27.51 3.38 5.75
C ARG A 161 26.53 3.26 4.57
N GLY A 162 26.26 4.36 3.86
CA GLY A 162 25.49 4.34 2.62
C GLY A 162 26.34 3.96 1.41
N TYR A 163 25.84 3.01 0.61
CA TYR A 163 26.50 2.54 -0.62
C TYR A 163 25.64 2.76 -1.88
N SER A 164 24.50 3.44 -1.75
CA SER A 164 23.48 3.59 -2.80
C SER A 164 23.20 5.05 -3.17
N GLY A 165 24.20 5.93 -2.98
CA GLY A 165 24.10 7.36 -3.26
C GLY A 165 23.88 8.23 -2.02
N ARG A 166 23.31 9.41 -2.23
CA ARG A 166 23.00 10.42 -1.19
C ARG A 166 21.61 10.20 -0.61
N SER A 167 21.35 10.82 0.54
CA SER A 167 20.01 10.86 1.12
C SER A 167 19.01 11.46 0.13
N PHE A 168 17.81 10.89 0.10
CA PHE A 168 16.66 11.49 -0.57
C PHE A 168 15.68 12.14 0.43
N PHE A 169 15.95 12.04 1.73
CA PHE A 169 15.19 12.72 2.78
C PHE A 169 15.79 14.07 3.15
N PHE A 170 17.11 14.23 2.99
CA PHE A 170 17.79 15.45 3.38
C PHE A 170 18.83 15.90 2.37
N ASP A 171 18.94 17.21 2.22
CA ASP A 171 20.08 17.84 1.55
C ASP A 171 20.29 19.25 2.10
N SER A 172 21.54 19.64 2.32
CA SER A 172 21.90 21.00 2.75
C SER A 172 21.11 21.49 3.98
N ASP A 173 20.98 20.64 5.00
CA ASP A 173 20.22 20.86 6.24
C ASP A 173 18.70 21.06 6.06
N LYS A 174 18.14 20.67 4.92
CA LYS A 174 16.70 20.74 4.62
C LYS A 174 16.09 19.36 4.53
N VAL A 175 14.81 19.27 4.90
CA VAL A 175 13.99 18.08 4.65
C VAL A 175 13.46 18.17 3.22
N ILE A 176 13.70 17.12 2.45
CA ILE A 176 13.23 16.96 1.08
C ILE A 176 11.95 16.12 1.10
N ILE A 177 10.93 16.60 0.40
CA ILE A 177 9.63 15.94 0.25
C ILE A 177 9.18 16.10 -1.20
N ASP A 178 9.09 14.99 -1.91
CA ASP A 178 8.83 14.90 -3.34
C ASP A 178 8.19 13.55 -3.73
N ASP A 179 7.99 13.32 -5.02
CA ASP A 179 7.42 12.09 -5.58
C ASP A 179 8.20 10.83 -5.17
N ARG A 180 9.51 10.96 -4.93
CA ARG A 180 10.36 9.84 -4.48
C ARG A 180 10.04 9.45 -3.04
N THR A 181 9.66 10.43 -2.21
CA THR A 181 9.21 10.18 -0.84
C THR A 181 7.92 9.35 -0.81
N GLU A 182 6.96 9.67 -1.68
CA GLU A 182 5.73 8.89 -1.84
C GLU A 182 6.01 7.50 -2.43
N ALA A 183 6.86 7.41 -3.46
CA ALA A 183 7.26 6.13 -4.03
C ALA A 183 7.92 5.21 -2.99
N TYR A 184 8.76 5.77 -2.10
CA TYR A 184 9.35 5.03 -0.98
C TYR A 184 8.28 4.56 0.02
N ALA A 185 7.31 5.41 0.39
CA ALA A 185 6.22 5.02 1.29
C ALA A 185 5.40 3.86 0.72
N ARG A 186 5.04 3.92 -0.57
CA ARG A 186 4.37 2.83 -1.30
C ARG A 186 5.20 1.54 -1.26
N LEU A 187 6.50 1.65 -1.54
CA LEU A 187 7.41 0.51 -1.58
C LEU A 187 7.48 -0.21 -0.24
N ILE A 188 7.66 0.51 0.87
CA ILE A 188 7.78 -0.12 2.20
C ILE A 188 6.43 -0.67 2.68
N ALA A 189 5.31 0.02 2.38
CA ALA A 189 3.97 -0.44 2.72
C ALA A 189 3.62 -1.75 2.00
N SER A 190 4.10 -1.91 0.76
CA SER A 190 3.84 -3.12 -0.05
C SER A 190 4.42 -4.42 0.52
N VAL A 191 5.41 -4.30 1.42
CA VAL A 191 6.01 -5.41 2.15
C VAL A 191 5.66 -5.36 3.65
N GLY A 192 4.65 -4.56 4.01
CA GLY A 192 4.09 -4.49 5.34
C GLY A 192 4.92 -3.73 6.37
N ILE A 193 5.99 -3.02 6.00
CA ILE A 193 6.73 -2.16 6.95
C ILE A 193 5.80 -1.04 7.43
N ASN A 194 5.77 -0.79 8.74
CA ASN A 194 4.83 0.15 9.37
C ASN A 194 5.51 1.25 10.19
N ALA A 195 6.84 1.33 10.15
CA ALA A 195 7.58 2.39 10.82
C ALA A 195 8.91 2.68 10.11
N VAL A 196 9.35 3.94 10.18
CA VAL A 196 10.65 4.36 9.65
C VAL A 196 11.31 5.39 10.56
N VAL A 197 12.59 5.22 10.86
CA VAL A 197 13.47 6.30 11.33
C VAL A 197 14.22 6.82 10.12
N ILE A 198 14.15 8.12 9.87
CA ILE A 198 14.73 8.72 8.67
C ILE A 198 16.13 9.29 8.87
N ASN A 199 16.56 9.53 10.11
CA ASN A 199 17.84 10.17 10.41
C ASN A 199 18.81 9.21 11.11
N ASN A 200 20.10 9.52 11.00
CA ASN A 200 21.18 8.81 11.64
C ASN A 200 21.02 8.70 13.16
N VAL A 201 21.41 7.54 13.69
CA VAL A 201 21.54 7.27 15.13
C VAL A 201 22.61 8.16 15.78
N ASN A 202 23.64 8.56 15.02
CA ASN A 202 24.63 9.54 15.42
C ASN A 202 24.08 10.97 15.21
N VAL A 203 23.13 11.38 16.06
CA VAL A 203 22.48 12.69 15.93
C VAL A 203 23.44 13.83 16.27
N ARG A 204 23.79 14.66 15.28
CA ARG A 204 24.75 15.77 15.40
C ARG A 204 24.27 17.03 14.67
N ALA A 205 24.81 18.19 15.05
CA ALA A 205 24.58 19.48 14.39
C ALA A 205 23.08 19.76 14.11
N ALA A 206 22.72 20.08 12.87
CA ALA A 206 21.34 20.36 12.46
C ALA A 206 20.37 19.22 12.81
N ALA A 207 20.81 17.96 12.83
CA ALA A 207 19.96 16.82 13.13
C ALA A 207 19.36 16.89 14.54
N THR A 208 20.06 17.51 15.50
CA THR A 208 19.55 17.69 16.87
C THR A 208 18.31 18.58 16.92
N LYS A 209 18.08 19.39 15.89
CA LYS A 209 16.95 20.30 15.78
C LYS A 209 15.73 19.68 15.12
N LEU A 210 15.78 18.44 14.63
CA LEU A 210 14.62 17.76 14.00
C LEU A 210 13.41 17.67 14.94
N ILE A 211 13.64 17.67 16.26
CA ILE A 211 12.59 17.67 17.29
C ILE A 211 12.14 19.08 17.72
N SER A 212 12.73 20.12 17.14
CA SER A 212 12.47 21.52 17.49
C SER A 212 11.39 22.16 16.61
N ALA A 213 11.01 23.40 16.93
CA ALA A 213 10.09 24.17 16.10
C ALA A 213 10.62 24.47 14.70
N GLU A 214 11.94 24.48 14.50
CA GLU A 214 12.61 24.82 13.24
C GLU A 214 12.20 23.89 12.08
N TYR A 215 12.02 22.59 12.37
CA TYR A 215 11.67 21.57 11.37
C TYR A 215 10.23 21.04 11.50
N ARG A 216 9.43 21.62 12.40
CA ARG A 216 8.10 21.07 12.77
C ARG A 216 7.18 20.94 11.55
N ASN A 217 7.18 21.94 10.68
CA ASN A 217 6.25 22.00 9.55
C ASN A 217 6.62 20.95 8.48
N GLU A 218 7.91 20.81 8.21
CA GLU A 218 8.49 19.84 7.30
C GLU A 218 8.22 18.42 7.80
N ILE A 219 8.50 18.14 9.08
CA ILE A 219 8.22 16.82 9.68
C ILE A 219 6.72 16.52 9.70
N LYS A 220 5.86 17.53 9.91
CA LYS A 220 4.40 17.35 9.80
C LYS A 220 3.98 16.96 8.38
N ARG A 221 4.53 17.63 7.35
CA ARG A 221 4.26 17.30 5.94
C ARG A 221 4.78 15.91 5.60
N PHE A 222 5.98 15.58 6.07
CA PHE A 222 6.58 14.27 5.86
C PHE A 222 5.72 13.16 6.46
N THR A 223 5.34 13.30 7.73
CA THR A 223 4.50 12.30 8.42
C THR A 223 3.11 12.15 7.81
N ALA A 224 2.60 13.14 7.07
CA ALA A 224 1.33 13.00 6.36
C ALA A 224 1.40 12.04 5.16
N ILE A 225 2.59 11.76 4.62
CA ILE A 225 2.78 10.81 3.50
C ILE A 225 2.78 9.35 3.99
N PHE A 226 3.19 9.13 5.25
CA PHE A 226 3.31 7.79 5.86
C PHE A 226 2.12 7.41 6.74
N LYS A 227 1.13 8.31 6.88
CA LYS A 227 -0.13 8.06 7.58
C LYS A 227 -1.15 7.53 6.62
#